data_AF-A0A9D4YZ80-F1
#
_entry.id   AF-A0A9D4YZ80-F1
#
_cell.length_a   1.000
_cell.length_b   1.000
_cell.length_c   1.000
_cell.angle_alpha   90.00
_cell.angle_beta   90.00
_cell.angle_gamma   90.00
#
_symmetry.space_group_name_H-M   'P 1'
#
loop_
_entity.id
_entity.type
_entity.pdbx_description
1 polymer ?
#
loop_
_entity_poly.entity_id
_entity_poly.type
_entity_poly.pdbx_seq_one_letter_code
_entity_poly.pdbx_strand_id
1 'polypeptide(L)'
;MDIFPAWFPEREVAFRRTAADRCANADRAGLRWCSRLLLVYALLNLSPHLSEAGSTVFIVLRCLLAEGVALCIVRRRRLYVRHRQQFVTALFVLLTGLNVAVGGVQARQLSGLFGIAFNSSGWATLLTDLLLRGPLWLFLFASRARLLVRWSLMLLPLLAVAAMQPAQQACKLYLQVPGIEQPLSLVWKALDVLHLSMVPLWRADIGPAPTSVQMCLGISAYLVFFFGTALPLYLAYCLEWRARAAFAAEARHQRRQLAEAVGGRAGGGFPPGAQQPSLTGLWPLDLHFASAVVWCISSLAPPLARAA
;
A
#
# COMPACT_ATOMS: atom_id res chain seq x y z
N MET A 1 -0.45 -8.62 29.79
CA MET A 1 -1.62 -7.85 29.31
C MET A 1 -1.90 -8.17 27.85
N ASP A 2 -2.87 -9.04 27.57
CA ASP A 2 -3.34 -9.34 26.21
C ASP A 2 -4.05 -8.13 25.60
N ILE A 3 -3.55 -7.67 24.45
CA ILE A 3 -4.05 -6.47 23.73
C ILE A 3 -5.27 -6.82 22.88
N PHE A 4 -5.65 -8.10 22.83
CA PHE A 4 -6.94 -8.47 22.28
C PHE A 4 -7.97 -8.14 23.36
N PRO A 5 -8.83 -7.14 23.15
CA PRO A 5 -9.85 -6.86 24.13
C PRO A 5 -10.75 -8.10 24.27
N ALA A 6 -11.20 -8.36 25.50
CA ALA A 6 -11.81 -9.63 25.92
C ALA A 6 -13.08 -10.03 25.12
N TRP A 7 -13.61 -9.14 24.28
CA TRP A 7 -14.80 -9.37 23.46
C TRP A 7 -14.51 -10.02 22.10
N PHE A 8 -13.25 -10.31 21.74
CA PHE A 8 -12.98 -11.08 20.52
C PHE A 8 -13.26 -12.58 20.72
N PRO A 9 -14.06 -13.22 19.85
CA PRO A 9 -14.24 -14.67 19.91
C PRO A 9 -12.89 -15.40 19.82
N GLU A 10 -12.68 -16.43 20.63
CA GLU A 10 -11.42 -17.19 20.64
C GLU A 10 -11.00 -17.69 19.26
N ARG A 11 -11.98 -18.12 18.44
CA ARG A 11 -11.75 -18.54 17.05
C ARG A 11 -11.13 -17.45 16.19
N GLU A 12 -11.50 -16.20 16.42
CA GLU A 12 -10.94 -15.07 15.70
C GLU A 12 -9.49 -14.80 16.14
N VAL A 13 -9.21 -14.88 17.44
CA VAL A 13 -7.84 -14.75 17.97
C VAL A 13 -6.93 -15.85 17.41
N ALA A 14 -7.41 -17.09 17.35
CA ALA A 14 -6.68 -18.23 16.78
C ALA A 14 -6.37 -18.01 15.29
N PHE A 15 -7.39 -17.66 14.48
CA PHE A 15 -7.21 -17.34 13.06
C PHE A 15 -6.16 -16.26 12.85
N ARG A 16 -6.25 -15.14 13.60
CA ARG A 16 -5.32 -14.02 13.50
C ARG A 16 -3.87 -14.42 13.81
N ARG A 17 -3.66 -15.20 14.88
CA ARG A 17 -2.33 -15.70 15.25
C ARG A 17 -1.76 -16.60 14.17
N THR A 18 -2.54 -17.54 13.65
CA THR A 18 -2.11 -18.45 12.57
C THR A 18 -1.79 -17.68 11.29
N ALA A 19 -2.64 -16.74 10.89
CA ALA A 19 -2.42 -15.92 9.70
C ALA A 19 -1.16 -15.05 9.82
N ALA A 20 -0.96 -14.39 10.97
CA ALA A 20 0.22 -13.57 11.24
C ALA A 20 1.50 -14.41 11.26
N ASP A 21 1.46 -15.60 11.85
CA ASP A 21 2.61 -16.50 11.88
C ASP A 21 3.00 -16.98 10.47
N ARG A 22 2.02 -17.36 9.64
CA ARG A 22 2.25 -17.75 8.24
C ARG A 22 2.87 -16.61 7.42
N CYS A 23 2.53 -15.35 7.71
CA CYS A 23 3.06 -14.21 6.97
C CYS A 23 4.46 -13.78 7.45
N ALA A 24 4.89 -14.14 8.67
CA ALA A 24 6.10 -13.61 9.29
C ALA A 24 7.36 -13.78 8.43
N ASN A 25 7.53 -14.93 7.76
CA ASN A 25 8.71 -15.17 6.92
C ASN A 25 8.72 -14.28 5.66
N ALA A 26 7.56 -14.12 5.02
CA ALA A 26 7.40 -13.26 3.84
C ALA A 26 7.59 -11.79 4.22
N ASP A 27 7.01 -11.37 5.35
CA ASP A 27 7.15 -10.03 5.90
C ASP A 27 8.63 -9.73 6.20
N ARG A 28 9.36 -10.66 6.84
CA ARG A 28 10.81 -10.51 7.09
C ARG A 28 11.61 -10.29 5.81
N ALA A 29 11.37 -11.10 4.79
CA ALA A 29 12.08 -10.99 3.51
C ALA A 29 11.76 -9.64 2.84
N GLY A 30 10.47 -9.28 2.77
CA GLY A 30 10.02 -8.02 2.20
C GLY A 30 10.60 -6.80 2.91
N LEU A 31 10.66 -6.80 4.24
CA LEU A 31 11.20 -5.71 5.04
C LEU A 31 12.70 -5.49 4.81
N ARG A 32 13.50 -6.56 4.77
CA ARG A 32 14.94 -6.45 4.49
C ARG A 32 15.22 -5.92 3.10
N TRP A 33 14.48 -6.42 2.11
CA TRP A 33 14.62 -5.91 0.74
C TRP A 33 14.20 -4.45 0.63
N CYS A 34 13.06 -4.06 1.23
CA CYS A 34 12.59 -2.68 1.26
C CYS A 34 13.64 -1.75 1.90
N SER A 35 14.20 -2.14 3.04
CA SER A 35 15.27 -1.41 3.73
C SER A 35 16.51 -1.21 2.84
N ARG A 36 17.00 -2.29 2.22
CA ARG A 36 18.19 -2.24 1.35
C ARG A 36 17.97 -1.36 0.13
N LEU A 37 16.82 -1.49 -0.54
CA LEU A 37 16.50 -0.68 -1.71
C LEU A 37 16.36 0.81 -1.35
N LEU A 38 15.72 1.13 -0.22
CA LEU A 38 15.62 2.50 0.26
C LEU A 38 16.98 3.08 0.65
N LEU A 39 17.86 2.27 1.24
CA LEU A 39 19.22 2.69 1.54
C LEU A 39 20.01 2.96 0.25
N VAL A 40 19.95 2.07 -0.74
CA VAL A 40 20.57 2.30 -2.06
C VAL A 40 20.01 3.56 -2.70
N TYR A 41 18.69 3.74 -2.68
CA TYR A 41 18.05 4.96 -3.16
C TYR A 41 18.60 6.21 -2.45
N ALA A 42 18.69 6.20 -1.12
CA ALA A 42 19.26 7.30 -0.35
C ALA A 42 20.73 7.57 -0.69
N LEU A 43 21.55 6.52 -0.85
CA LEU A 43 22.96 6.63 -1.22
C LEU A 43 23.17 7.20 -2.62
N LEU A 44 22.35 6.80 -3.59
CA LEU A 44 22.41 7.34 -4.95
C LEU A 44 21.90 8.78 -5.02
N ASN A 45 20.97 9.13 -4.13
CA ASN A 45 20.38 10.45 -4.01
C ASN A 45 21.09 11.30 -2.93
N LEU A 46 22.28 10.92 -2.45
CA LEU A 46 23.05 11.69 -1.47
C LEU A 46 23.72 12.93 -2.09
N SER A 47 23.31 13.32 -3.31
CA SER A 47 23.75 14.54 -3.98
C SER A 47 23.48 15.77 -3.11
N PRO A 48 24.40 16.75 -3.04
CA PRO A 48 24.29 17.93 -2.16
C PRO A 48 23.07 18.82 -2.42
N HIS A 49 22.33 18.59 -3.50
CA HIS A 49 21.07 19.28 -3.81
C HIS A 49 19.83 18.70 -3.11
N LEU A 50 19.95 17.56 -2.41
CA LEU A 50 18.90 16.99 -1.56
C LEU A 50 19.02 17.44 -0.10
N SER A 51 19.41 18.71 0.10
CA SER A 51 19.57 19.37 1.39
C SER A 51 18.27 19.55 2.18
N GLU A 52 17.14 19.03 1.70
CA GLU A 52 15.93 18.90 2.52
C GLU A 52 16.09 17.71 3.49
N ALA A 53 16.80 17.98 4.59
CA ALA A 53 17.13 17.06 5.68
C ALA A 53 15.94 16.20 6.16
N GLY A 54 14.70 16.68 5.98
CA GLY A 54 13.50 15.95 6.34
C GLY A 54 13.33 14.60 5.62
N SER A 55 13.60 14.52 4.31
CA SER A 55 13.37 13.29 3.53
C SER A 55 14.34 12.16 3.92
N THR A 56 15.62 12.49 4.11
CA THR A 56 16.65 11.55 4.57
C THR A 56 16.31 10.98 5.95
N VAL A 57 15.80 11.80 6.87
CA VAL A 57 15.37 11.34 8.20
C VAL A 57 14.26 10.29 8.09
N PHE A 58 13.25 10.52 7.25
CA PHE A 58 12.19 9.53 7.04
C PHE A 58 12.70 8.24 6.40
N ILE A 59 13.64 8.32 5.44
CA ILE A 59 14.24 7.12 4.83
C ILE A 59 15.02 6.33 5.90
N VAL A 60 15.89 6.98 6.66
CA VAL A 60 16.70 6.33 7.70
C VAL A 60 15.80 5.69 8.77
N LEU A 61 14.82 6.42 9.30
CA LEU A 61 13.87 5.89 10.28
C LEU A 61 13.10 4.69 9.74
N ARG A 62 12.70 4.73 8.46
CA ARG A 62 12.00 3.62 7.80
C ARG A 62 12.90 2.40 7.64
N CYS A 63 14.15 2.56 7.22
CA CYS A 63 15.13 1.46 7.12
C CYS A 63 15.38 0.83 8.49
N LEU A 64 15.60 1.66 9.53
CA LEU A 64 15.79 1.20 10.90
C LEU A 64 14.57 0.44 11.43
N LEU A 65 13.37 0.95 11.21
CA LEU A 65 12.15 0.26 11.63
C LEU A 65 11.97 -1.07 10.87
N ALA A 66 12.20 -1.08 9.56
CA ALA A 66 12.08 -2.29 8.75
C ALA A 66 13.05 -3.39 9.19
N GLU A 67 14.33 -3.05 9.40
CA GLU A 67 15.33 -3.99 9.92
C GLU A 67 15.05 -4.41 11.36
N GLY A 68 14.63 -3.47 12.22
CA GLY A 68 14.24 -3.75 13.59
C GLY A 68 13.08 -4.75 13.68
N VAL A 69 12.05 -4.58 12.84
CA VAL A 69 10.93 -5.52 12.75
C VAL A 69 11.39 -6.86 12.15
N ALA A 70 12.21 -6.85 11.11
CA ALA A 70 12.76 -8.08 10.53
C ALA A 70 13.59 -8.88 11.56
N LEU A 71 14.39 -8.21 12.38
CA LEU A 71 15.12 -8.83 13.48
C LEU A 71 14.18 -9.33 14.59
N CYS A 72 13.14 -8.57 14.92
CA CYS A 72 12.10 -8.96 15.88
C CYS A 72 11.40 -10.26 15.43
N ILE A 73 11.12 -10.43 14.13
CA ILE A 73 10.55 -11.67 13.59
C ILE A 73 11.46 -12.88 13.87
N VAL A 74 12.77 -12.72 13.72
CA VAL A 74 13.74 -13.81 13.94
C VAL A 74 13.94 -14.10 15.43
N ARG A 75 14.15 -13.06 16.23
CA ARG A 75 14.56 -13.20 17.64
C ARG A 75 13.37 -13.35 18.59
N ARG A 76 12.23 -12.73 18.27
CA ARG A 76 11.05 -12.63 19.13
C ARG A 76 9.76 -12.84 18.33
N ARG A 77 9.70 -13.92 17.54
CA ARG A 77 8.55 -14.25 16.67
C ARG A 77 7.19 -14.16 17.37
N ARG A 78 7.08 -14.65 18.62
CA ARG A 78 5.84 -14.57 19.41
C ARG A 78 5.38 -13.12 19.64
N LEU A 79 6.32 -12.23 19.95
CA LEU A 79 6.04 -10.80 20.13
C LEU A 79 5.59 -10.18 18.81
N TYR A 80 6.29 -10.48 17.72
CA TYR A 80 5.91 -10.02 16.39
C TYR A 80 4.48 -10.46 16.02
N VAL A 81 4.17 -11.75 16.14
CA VAL A 81 2.83 -12.29 15.80
C VAL A 81 1.73 -11.60 16.60
N ARG A 82 1.98 -11.36 17.89
CA ARG A 82 1.05 -10.65 18.79
C ARG A 82 0.84 -9.20 18.39
N HIS A 83 1.89 -8.50 17.98
CA HIS A 83 1.89 -7.06 17.70
C HIS A 83 1.98 -6.71 16.21
N ARG A 84 1.77 -7.68 15.31
CA ARG A 84 2.00 -7.53 13.86
C ARG A 84 1.29 -6.31 13.28
N GLN A 85 0.02 -6.11 13.64
CA GLN A 85 -0.79 -5.00 13.13
C GLN A 85 -0.17 -3.64 13.50
N GLN A 86 0.40 -3.49 14.70
CA GLN A 86 1.05 -2.26 15.15
C GLN A 86 2.35 -2.01 14.39
N PHE A 87 3.19 -3.03 14.24
CA PHE A 87 4.44 -2.91 13.46
C PHE A 87 4.18 -2.52 12.01
N VAL A 88 3.21 -3.19 11.38
CA VAL A 88 2.81 -2.88 10.00
C VAL A 88 2.23 -1.47 9.92
N THR A 89 1.38 -1.07 10.86
CA THR A 89 0.82 0.30 10.92
C THR A 89 1.91 1.36 11.00
N ALA A 90 2.90 1.18 11.88
CA ALA A 90 4.03 2.10 11.99
C ALA A 90 4.80 2.22 10.66
N LEU A 91 5.01 1.11 9.95
CA LEU A 91 5.62 1.11 8.62
C LEU A 91 4.77 1.85 7.57
N PHE A 92 3.44 1.76 7.64
CA PHE A 92 2.53 2.52 6.77
C PHE A 92 2.56 4.02 7.06
N VAL A 93 2.55 4.38 8.34
CA VAL A 93 2.64 5.79 8.76
C VAL A 93 3.96 6.39 8.29
N LEU A 94 5.09 5.70 8.48
CA LEU A 94 6.38 6.16 7.96
C LEU A 94 6.42 6.21 6.43
N LEU A 95 5.74 5.30 5.72
CA LEU A 95 5.66 5.35 4.24
C LEU A 95 4.93 6.62 3.80
N THR A 96 3.79 6.87 4.45
CA THR A 96 2.94 7.99 4.12
C THR A 96 3.64 9.29 4.45
N GLY A 97 4.29 9.39 5.62
CA GLY A 97 5.13 10.53 5.98
C GLY A 97 6.26 10.79 4.99
N LEU A 98 6.95 9.72 4.55
CA LEU A 98 7.98 9.84 3.50
C LEU A 98 7.39 10.36 2.18
N ASN A 99 6.27 9.80 1.72
CA ASN A 99 5.59 10.25 0.50
C ASN A 99 5.12 11.70 0.60
N VAL A 100 4.66 12.14 1.78
CA VAL A 100 4.27 13.54 2.03
C VAL A 100 5.49 14.46 1.97
N ALA A 101 6.60 14.07 2.63
CA ALA A 101 7.82 14.86 2.67
C ALA A 101 8.48 14.97 1.27
N VAL A 102 8.55 13.87 0.54
CA VAL A 102 9.19 13.81 -0.78
C VAL A 102 8.28 14.35 -1.88
N GLY A 103 6.96 14.17 -1.76
CA GLY A 103 5.98 14.56 -2.78
C GLY A 103 6.01 16.06 -3.09
N GLY A 104 6.27 16.92 -2.10
CA GLY A 104 6.43 18.36 -2.30
C GLY A 104 7.66 18.71 -3.16
N VAL A 105 8.78 18.03 -2.94
CA VAL A 105 10.04 18.21 -3.70
C VAL A 105 9.88 17.68 -5.12
N GLN A 106 9.34 16.47 -5.25
CA GLN A 106 9.10 15.83 -6.54
C GLN A 106 8.14 16.66 -7.39
N ALA A 107 7.08 17.23 -6.82
CA ALA A 107 6.16 18.09 -7.57
C ALA A 107 6.86 19.28 -8.25
N ARG A 108 7.89 19.87 -7.61
CA ARG A 108 8.68 20.96 -8.19
C ARG A 108 9.65 20.49 -9.27
N GLN A 109 10.33 19.37 -9.06
CA GLN A 109 11.29 18.82 -10.03
C GLN A 109 10.60 18.27 -11.28
N LEU A 110 9.43 17.68 -11.09
CA LEU A 110 8.69 17.01 -12.16
C LEU A 110 7.85 17.96 -12.97
N SER A 111 7.58 19.20 -12.53
CA SER A 111 6.81 20.18 -13.33
C SER A 111 7.35 20.32 -14.77
N GLY A 112 8.68 20.21 -14.94
CA GLY A 112 9.33 20.17 -16.25
C GLY A 112 9.06 18.89 -17.05
N LEU A 113 9.03 17.71 -16.41
CA LEU A 113 8.69 16.43 -17.05
C LEU A 113 7.18 16.33 -17.36
N PHE A 114 6.35 16.89 -16.48
CA PHE A 114 4.92 17.00 -16.68
C PHE A 114 4.61 17.85 -17.91
N GLY A 115 5.28 18.99 -18.13
CA GLY A 115 5.11 19.78 -19.36
C GLY A 115 5.25 18.96 -20.65
N ILE A 116 6.16 17.98 -20.66
CA ILE A 116 6.36 17.06 -21.80
C ILE A 116 5.25 15.99 -21.84
N ALA A 117 4.91 15.38 -20.70
CA ALA A 117 3.89 14.33 -20.62
C ALA A 117 2.47 14.86 -20.95
N PHE A 118 2.12 16.05 -20.50
CA PHE A 118 0.82 16.68 -20.76
C PHE A 118 0.60 17.01 -22.23
N ASN A 119 1.66 17.34 -22.98
CA ASN A 119 1.57 17.55 -24.42
C ASN A 119 1.28 16.26 -25.20
N SER A 120 1.48 15.08 -24.60
CA SER A 120 1.27 13.79 -25.30
C SER A 120 -0.07 13.12 -24.96
N SER A 121 -0.55 13.16 -23.71
CA SER A 121 -1.93 12.73 -23.36
C SER A 121 -2.32 13.05 -21.90
N GLY A 122 -3.60 13.34 -21.65
CA GLY A 122 -4.14 13.50 -20.28
C GLY A 122 -4.07 12.23 -19.41
N TRP A 123 -3.96 11.04 -20.02
CA TRP A 123 -3.80 9.76 -19.30
C TRP A 123 -2.39 9.56 -18.77
N ALA A 124 -1.36 10.00 -19.51
CA ALA A 124 0.02 9.95 -19.05
C ALA A 124 0.17 10.74 -17.75
N THR A 125 -0.52 11.86 -17.61
CA THR A 125 -0.59 12.63 -16.36
C THR A 125 -1.13 11.83 -15.20
N LEU A 126 -2.31 11.21 -15.36
CA LEU A 126 -2.94 10.41 -14.30
C LEU A 126 -2.05 9.26 -13.85
N LEU A 127 -1.42 8.59 -14.81
CA LEU A 127 -0.49 7.50 -14.53
C LEU A 127 0.74 8.01 -13.78
N THR A 128 1.28 9.15 -14.20
CA THR A 128 2.41 9.81 -13.55
C THR A 128 2.04 10.23 -12.12
N ASP A 129 0.86 10.82 -11.90
CA ASP A 129 0.32 11.18 -10.58
C ASP A 129 0.18 9.95 -9.66
N LEU A 130 -0.37 8.86 -10.18
CA LEU A 130 -0.53 7.59 -9.45
C LEU A 130 0.79 6.94 -9.08
N LEU A 131 1.76 6.92 -10.00
CA LEU A 131 3.08 6.35 -9.79
C LEU A 131 3.90 7.18 -8.79
N LEU A 132 3.74 8.50 -8.79
CA LEU A 132 4.57 9.42 -8.01
C LEU A 132 4.04 9.72 -6.63
N ARG A 133 2.72 9.94 -6.48
CA ARG A 133 2.19 10.58 -5.28
C ARG A 133 1.82 9.64 -4.14
N GLY A 134 2.02 8.34 -4.31
CA GLY A 134 1.83 7.38 -3.22
C GLY A 134 0.56 6.51 -3.22
N PRO A 135 -0.58 6.82 -3.87
CA PRO A 135 -1.76 5.95 -3.79
C PRO A 135 -1.51 4.54 -4.31
N LEU A 136 -0.76 4.42 -5.42
CA LEU A 136 -0.37 3.11 -5.94
C LEU A 136 0.54 2.37 -4.96
N TRP A 137 1.46 3.08 -4.31
CA TRP A 137 2.33 2.48 -3.31
C TRP A 137 1.55 2.03 -2.08
N LEU A 138 0.61 2.83 -1.58
CA LEU A 138 -0.30 2.46 -0.50
C LEU A 138 -1.11 1.22 -0.86
N PHE A 139 -1.63 1.14 -2.09
CA PHE A 139 -2.32 -0.03 -2.62
C PHE A 139 -1.43 -1.29 -2.61
N LEU A 140 -0.24 -1.19 -3.19
CA LEU A 140 0.71 -2.30 -3.28
C LEU A 140 1.14 -2.77 -1.88
N PHE A 141 1.40 -1.85 -0.96
CA PHE A 141 1.71 -2.20 0.42
C PHE A 141 0.51 -2.82 1.13
N ALA A 142 -0.70 -2.28 0.97
CA ALA A 142 -1.91 -2.77 1.64
C ALA A 142 -2.30 -4.17 1.20
N SER A 143 -2.24 -4.43 -0.11
CA SER A 143 -2.50 -5.76 -0.69
C SER A 143 -1.51 -6.83 -0.19
N ARG A 144 -0.30 -6.43 0.22
CA ARG A 144 0.74 -7.36 0.73
C ARG A 144 0.81 -7.50 2.22
N ALA A 145 0.52 -6.43 2.93
CA ALA A 145 0.51 -6.41 4.37
C ALA A 145 -0.52 -7.38 4.97
N ARG A 146 -1.53 -7.81 4.19
CA ARG A 146 -2.58 -8.75 4.63
C ARG A 146 -3.10 -8.36 6.01
N LEU A 147 -3.35 -7.06 6.18
CA LEU A 147 -3.95 -6.52 7.39
C LEU A 147 -5.38 -7.05 7.51
N LEU A 148 -5.86 -7.14 8.73
CA LEU A 148 -7.24 -7.53 8.97
C LEU A 148 -8.15 -6.44 8.43
N VAL A 149 -9.26 -6.80 7.81
CA VAL A 149 -10.23 -5.87 7.20
C VAL A 149 -10.65 -4.79 8.19
N ARG A 150 -10.96 -5.16 9.44
CA ARG A 150 -11.32 -4.20 10.50
C ARG A 150 -10.23 -3.17 10.78
N TRP A 151 -8.97 -3.60 10.74
CA TRP A 151 -7.83 -2.70 10.96
C TRP A 151 -7.61 -1.80 9.75
N SER A 152 -7.70 -2.37 8.54
CA SER A 152 -7.60 -1.63 7.28
C SER A 152 -8.70 -0.58 7.13
N LEU A 153 -9.92 -0.86 7.60
CA LEU A 153 -11.05 0.08 7.57
C LEU A 153 -10.77 1.36 8.35
N MET A 154 -9.99 1.27 9.43
CA MET A 154 -9.60 2.46 10.21
C MET A 154 -8.34 3.10 9.64
N LEU A 155 -7.34 2.29 9.28
CA LEU A 155 -6.02 2.77 8.90
C LEU A 155 -6.03 3.44 7.51
N LEU A 156 -6.61 2.80 6.50
CA LEU A 156 -6.49 3.27 5.12
C LEU A 156 -7.15 4.63 4.88
N PRO A 157 -8.36 4.93 5.40
CA PRO A 157 -8.93 6.27 5.29
C PRO A 157 -8.07 7.34 5.96
N LEU A 158 -7.49 7.03 7.13
CA LEU A 158 -6.61 7.97 7.84
C LEU A 158 -5.35 8.30 7.02
N LEU A 159 -4.71 7.28 6.43
CA LEU A 159 -3.55 7.48 5.56
C LEU A 159 -3.91 8.19 4.25
N ALA A 160 -5.08 7.89 3.70
CA ALA A 160 -5.60 8.57 2.51
C ALA A 160 -5.82 10.07 2.78
N VAL A 161 -6.42 10.44 3.92
CA VAL A 161 -6.56 11.85 4.33
C VAL A 161 -5.19 12.51 4.50
N ALA A 162 -4.23 11.83 5.15
CA ALA A 162 -2.87 12.37 5.28
C ALA A 162 -2.20 12.60 3.91
N ALA A 163 -2.43 11.71 2.93
CA ALA A 163 -1.90 11.84 1.58
C ALA A 163 -2.55 12.98 0.75
N MET A 164 -3.69 13.54 1.19
CA MET A 164 -4.34 14.66 0.49
C MET A 164 -3.61 15.99 0.69
N GLN A 165 -2.89 16.18 1.79
CA GLN A 165 -2.17 17.42 2.07
C GLN A 165 -1.14 17.79 0.97
N PRO A 166 -0.22 16.90 0.56
CA PRO A 166 0.71 17.20 -0.54
C PRO A 166 -0.01 17.36 -1.89
N ALA A 167 -1.15 16.69 -2.10
CA ALA A 167 -1.94 16.83 -3.32
C ALA A 167 -2.45 18.26 -3.51
N GLN A 168 -2.86 18.94 -2.43
CA GLN A 168 -3.29 20.34 -2.51
C GLN A 168 -2.19 21.28 -2.99
N GLN A 169 -1.00 21.15 -2.42
CA GLN A 169 0.16 21.97 -2.81
C GLN A 169 0.54 21.71 -4.26
N ALA A 170 0.55 20.45 -4.64
CA ALA A 170 0.99 20.04 -5.96
C ALA A 170 -0.07 20.38 -7.05
N CYS A 171 -1.36 20.41 -6.73
CA CYS A 171 -2.38 20.98 -7.63
C CYS A 171 -2.16 22.47 -7.91
N LYS A 172 -1.76 23.27 -6.91
CA LYS A 172 -1.42 24.69 -7.12
C LYS A 172 -0.24 24.84 -8.08
N LEU A 173 0.77 23.97 -7.96
CA LEU A 173 1.94 23.98 -8.85
C LEU A 173 1.58 23.53 -10.27
N TYR A 174 0.74 22.51 -10.44
CA TYR A 174 0.33 22.06 -11.76
C TYR A 174 -0.48 23.09 -12.53
N LEU A 175 -1.31 23.87 -11.84
CA LEU A 175 -2.09 24.93 -12.47
C LEU A 175 -1.27 26.13 -12.95
N GLN A 176 0.02 26.19 -12.61
CA GLN A 176 0.95 27.16 -13.17
C GLN A 176 1.48 26.74 -14.55
N VAL A 177 1.25 25.48 -14.96
CA VAL A 177 1.69 24.98 -16.27
C VAL A 177 0.67 25.41 -17.34
N PRO A 178 1.10 26.12 -18.40
CA PRO A 178 0.18 26.57 -19.45
C PRO A 178 -0.43 25.39 -20.21
N GLY A 179 -1.75 25.46 -20.50
CA GLY A 179 -2.48 24.43 -21.26
C GLY A 179 -3.00 23.25 -20.44
N ILE A 180 -2.75 23.22 -19.13
CA ILE A 180 -3.13 22.12 -18.23
C ILE A 180 -4.65 21.93 -18.04
N GLU A 181 -5.42 23.00 -18.24
CA GLU A 181 -6.84 23.02 -17.88
C GLU A 181 -7.69 22.11 -18.77
N GLN A 182 -7.35 22.03 -20.07
CA GLN A 182 -8.07 21.18 -21.01
C GLN A 182 -7.96 19.68 -20.66
N PRO A 183 -6.76 19.07 -20.51
CA PRO A 183 -6.64 17.67 -20.14
C PRO A 183 -7.22 17.40 -18.75
N LEU A 184 -7.08 18.35 -17.82
CA LEU A 184 -7.69 18.24 -16.49
C LEU A 184 -9.23 18.18 -16.58
N SER A 185 -9.84 19.03 -17.40
CA SER A 185 -11.29 19.05 -17.61
C SER A 185 -11.81 17.76 -18.26
N LEU A 186 -11.04 17.16 -19.20
CA LEU A 186 -11.39 15.90 -19.84
C LEU A 186 -11.39 14.75 -18.83
N VAL A 187 -10.35 14.68 -18.00
CA VAL A 187 -10.25 13.69 -16.93
C VAL A 187 -11.37 13.87 -15.90
N TRP A 188 -11.63 15.12 -15.49
CA TRP A 188 -12.72 15.43 -14.57
C TRP A 188 -14.07 14.96 -15.12
N LYS A 189 -14.40 15.30 -16.36
CA LYS A 189 -15.64 14.86 -17.02
C LYS A 189 -15.74 13.33 -17.10
N ALA A 190 -14.64 12.64 -17.40
CA ALA A 190 -14.65 11.18 -17.41
C ALA A 190 -14.93 10.57 -16.03
N LEU A 191 -14.33 11.14 -14.97
CA LEU A 191 -14.61 10.73 -13.59
C LEU A 191 -16.02 11.08 -13.16
N ASP A 192 -16.54 12.24 -13.58
CA ASP A 192 -17.89 12.70 -13.28
C ASP A 192 -18.93 11.76 -13.91
N VAL A 193 -18.76 11.37 -15.18
CA VAL A 193 -19.61 10.37 -15.85
C VAL A 193 -19.56 9.02 -15.10
N LEU A 194 -18.36 8.58 -14.71
CA LEU A 194 -18.21 7.35 -13.94
C LEU A 194 -18.90 7.45 -12.57
N HIS A 195 -18.79 8.59 -11.89
CA HIS A 195 -19.41 8.82 -10.60
C HIS A 195 -20.95 8.88 -10.70
N LEU A 196 -21.47 9.61 -11.69
CA LEU A 196 -22.91 9.70 -11.98
C LEU A 196 -23.52 8.33 -12.31
N SER A 197 -22.76 7.41 -12.90
CA SER A 197 -23.23 6.03 -13.12
C SER A 197 -23.44 5.24 -11.82
N MET A 198 -22.83 5.66 -10.71
CA MET A 198 -22.91 5.00 -9.40
C MET A 198 -23.86 5.71 -8.42
N VAL A 199 -24.19 6.98 -8.67
CA VAL A 199 -25.06 7.79 -7.79
C VAL A 199 -26.49 7.81 -8.36
N PRO A 200 -27.52 7.59 -7.53
CA PRO A 200 -28.90 7.74 -7.99
C PRO A 200 -29.17 9.13 -8.57
N LEU A 201 -29.64 9.18 -9.82
CA LEU A 201 -29.80 10.41 -10.63
C LEU A 201 -30.69 11.50 -10.00
N TRP A 202 -31.56 11.15 -9.07
CA TRP A 202 -32.45 12.10 -8.37
C TRP A 202 -31.73 13.03 -7.37
N ARG A 203 -30.41 12.83 -7.15
CA ARG A 203 -29.57 13.71 -6.33
C ARG A 203 -28.50 14.46 -7.12
N ALA A 204 -28.54 14.41 -8.46
CA ALA A 204 -27.62 15.14 -9.30
C ALA A 204 -28.03 16.63 -9.34
N ASP A 205 -27.63 17.38 -8.32
CA ASP A 205 -27.76 18.83 -8.33
C ASP A 205 -26.79 19.41 -9.36
N ILE A 206 -27.30 20.18 -10.32
CA ILE A 206 -26.49 20.86 -11.34
C ILE A 206 -25.89 22.11 -10.71
N GLY A 207 -24.83 21.91 -9.93
CA GLY A 207 -24.04 23.00 -9.38
C GLY A 207 -23.31 23.80 -10.47
N PRO A 208 -22.77 24.98 -10.12
CA PRO A 208 -21.90 25.73 -11.04
C PRO A 208 -20.70 24.89 -11.47
N ALA A 209 -20.18 25.16 -12.66
CA ALA A 209 -19.00 24.46 -13.17
C ALA A 209 -17.81 24.61 -12.19
N PRO A 210 -17.13 23.51 -11.83
CA PRO A 210 -16.04 23.58 -10.86
C PRO A 210 -14.86 24.37 -11.43
N THR A 211 -14.12 25.04 -10.56
CA THR A 211 -12.86 25.71 -10.92
C THR A 211 -11.76 24.69 -11.22
N SER A 212 -10.71 25.07 -11.97
CA SER A 212 -9.57 24.19 -12.30
C SER A 212 -8.90 23.61 -11.03
N VAL A 213 -8.84 24.38 -9.94
CA VAL A 213 -8.36 23.91 -8.63
C VAL A 213 -9.26 22.83 -8.06
N GLN A 214 -10.58 23.02 -8.09
CA GLN A 214 -11.54 22.03 -7.60
C GLN A 214 -11.49 20.75 -8.44
N MET A 215 -11.37 20.85 -9.76
CA MET A 215 -11.20 19.69 -10.63
C MET A 215 -9.93 18.89 -10.26
N CYS A 216 -8.79 19.57 -10.08
CA CYS A 216 -7.53 18.90 -9.71
C CYS A 216 -7.64 18.20 -8.35
N LEU A 217 -8.16 18.90 -7.33
CA LEU A 217 -8.34 18.33 -6.00
C LEU A 217 -9.31 17.16 -6.02
N GLY A 218 -10.39 17.26 -6.79
CA GLY A 218 -11.38 16.20 -6.90
C GLY A 218 -10.82 14.96 -7.61
N ILE A 219 -10.01 15.13 -8.66
CA ILE A 219 -9.28 14.02 -9.30
C ILE A 219 -8.33 13.37 -8.29
N SER A 220 -7.50 14.14 -7.60
CA SER A 220 -6.57 13.59 -6.60
C SER A 220 -7.31 12.89 -5.46
N ALA A 221 -8.41 13.46 -4.95
CA ALA A 221 -9.25 12.85 -3.93
C ALA A 221 -9.83 11.52 -4.42
N TYR A 222 -10.33 11.46 -5.65
CA TYR A 222 -10.84 10.24 -6.26
C TYR A 222 -9.76 9.17 -6.35
N LEU A 223 -8.57 9.50 -6.83
CA LEU A 223 -7.46 8.55 -6.94
C LEU A 223 -6.99 8.05 -5.58
N VAL A 224 -6.83 8.96 -4.61
CA VAL A 224 -6.43 8.63 -3.23
C VAL A 224 -7.48 7.76 -2.55
N PHE A 225 -8.76 8.07 -2.71
CA PHE A 225 -9.84 7.24 -2.17
C PHE A 225 -9.89 5.87 -2.85
N PHE A 226 -9.92 5.82 -4.18
CA PHE A 226 -10.10 4.59 -4.92
C PHE A 226 -8.89 3.66 -4.76
N PHE A 227 -7.67 4.14 -5.07
CA PHE A 227 -6.46 3.34 -5.01
C PHE A 227 -5.88 3.25 -3.60
N GLY A 228 -5.96 4.31 -2.80
CA GLY A 228 -5.44 4.28 -1.43
C GLY A 228 -6.35 3.58 -0.41
N THR A 229 -7.67 3.50 -0.68
CA THR A 229 -8.65 2.98 0.30
C THR A 229 -9.56 1.90 -0.27
N ALA A 230 -10.44 2.23 -1.22
CA ALA A 230 -11.54 1.34 -1.63
C ALA A 230 -11.04 0.02 -2.25
N LEU A 231 -10.16 0.10 -3.23
CA LEU A 231 -9.60 -1.07 -3.90
C LEU A 231 -8.76 -1.96 -2.95
N PRO A 232 -7.82 -1.43 -2.14
CA PRO A 232 -7.10 -2.27 -1.18
C PRO A 232 -8.01 -2.84 -0.08
N LEU A 233 -9.06 -2.14 0.36
CA LEU A 233 -10.05 -2.71 1.28
C LEU A 233 -10.82 -3.87 0.66
N TYR A 234 -11.26 -3.71 -0.59
CA TYR A 234 -11.94 -4.77 -1.33
C TYR A 234 -11.05 -6.01 -1.46
N LEU A 235 -9.78 -5.83 -1.85
CA LEU A 235 -8.83 -6.93 -1.92
C LEU A 235 -8.57 -7.56 -0.54
N ALA A 236 -8.40 -6.76 0.51
CA ALA A 236 -8.23 -7.27 1.86
C ALA A 236 -9.43 -8.11 2.29
N TYR A 237 -10.65 -7.67 1.95
CA TYR A 237 -11.88 -8.42 2.21
C TYR A 237 -11.91 -9.76 1.48
N CYS A 238 -11.65 -9.77 0.17
CA CYS A 238 -11.61 -11.01 -0.62
C CYS A 238 -10.55 -11.98 -0.11
N LEU A 239 -9.35 -11.49 0.23
CA LEU A 239 -8.25 -12.31 0.72
C LEU A 239 -8.53 -12.85 2.12
N GLU A 240 -9.08 -12.03 3.03
CA GLU A 240 -9.43 -12.47 4.37
C GLU A 240 -10.58 -13.48 4.34
N TRP A 241 -11.59 -13.28 3.49
CA TRP A 241 -12.69 -14.23 3.30
C TRP A 241 -12.16 -15.61 2.88
N ARG A 242 -11.30 -15.65 1.86
CA ARG A 242 -10.66 -16.90 1.39
C ARG A 242 -9.82 -17.55 2.49
N ALA A 243 -9.05 -16.75 3.23
CA ALA A 243 -8.22 -17.25 4.33
C ALA A 243 -9.07 -17.82 5.48
N ARG A 244 -10.20 -17.19 5.82
CA ARG A 244 -11.15 -17.68 6.84
C ARG A 244 -11.82 -18.99 6.41
N ALA A 245 -12.22 -19.11 5.14
CA ALA A 245 -12.78 -20.34 4.61
C ALA A 245 -11.78 -21.51 4.67
N ALA A 246 -10.53 -21.27 4.24
CA ALA A 246 -9.46 -22.26 4.33
C ALA A 246 -9.16 -22.68 5.78
N PHE A 247 -9.09 -21.71 6.70
CA PHE A 247 -8.89 -21.98 8.13
C PHE A 247 -10.02 -22.82 8.73
N ALA A 248 -11.28 -22.53 8.39
CA ALA A 248 -12.42 -23.31 8.84
C ALA A 248 -12.40 -24.74 8.31
N ALA A 249 -11.99 -24.94 7.05
CA ALA A 249 -11.84 -26.27 6.46
C ALA A 249 -10.73 -27.08 7.15
N GLU A 250 -9.56 -26.48 7.40
CA GLU A 250 -8.44 -27.10 8.10
C GLU A 250 -8.82 -27.48 9.54
N ALA A 251 -9.52 -26.59 10.25
CA ALA A 251 -10.01 -26.87 11.60
C ALA A 251 -11.04 -28.02 11.64
N ARG A 252 -11.91 -28.15 10.62
CA ARG A 252 -12.83 -29.29 10.52
C ARG A 252 -12.08 -30.60 10.24
N HIS A 253 -11.08 -30.57 9.38
CA HIS A 253 -10.27 -31.75 9.06
C HIS A 253 -9.50 -32.24 10.29
N GLN A 254 -8.85 -31.34 11.05
CA GLN A 254 -8.17 -31.67 12.29
C GLN A 254 -9.11 -32.27 13.34
N ARG A 255 -10.34 -31.77 13.46
CA ARG A 255 -11.35 -32.34 14.36
C ARG A 255 -11.79 -33.74 13.96
N ARG A 256 -11.91 -34.01 12.65
CA ARG A 256 -12.22 -35.36 12.15
C ARG A 256 -11.10 -36.34 12.46
N GLN A 257 -9.85 -35.95 12.18
CA GLN A 257 -8.67 -36.76 12.51
C GLN A 257 -8.57 -37.05 14.02
N LEU A 258 -8.86 -36.06 14.88
CA LEU A 258 -8.88 -36.26 16.33
C LEU A 258 -10.03 -37.19 16.77
N ALA A 259 -11.23 -37.06 16.17
CA ALA A 259 -12.35 -37.94 16.48
C ALA A 259 -12.09 -39.39 16.03
N GLU A 260 -11.49 -39.58 14.85
CA GLU A 260 -11.04 -40.89 14.35
C GLU A 260 -9.93 -41.46 15.22
N ALA A 261 -8.99 -40.66 15.71
CA ALA A 261 -7.93 -41.09 16.61
C ALA A 261 -8.45 -41.54 17.99
N VAL A 262 -9.48 -40.87 18.51
CA VAL A 262 -10.11 -41.24 19.80
C VAL A 262 -11.04 -42.45 19.64
N GLY A 263 -11.71 -42.59 18.49
CA GLY A 263 -12.56 -43.75 18.17
C GLY A 263 -11.79 -44.99 17.70
N GLY A 264 -10.62 -44.81 17.07
CA GLY A 264 -9.78 -45.85 16.48
C GLY A 264 -8.75 -46.46 17.43
N ARG A 265 -9.10 -46.64 18.72
CA ARG A 265 -8.24 -47.30 19.71
C ARG A 265 -8.25 -48.82 19.51
N ALA A 266 -7.84 -49.29 18.33
CA ALA A 266 -7.48 -50.68 18.05
C ALA A 266 -6.65 -50.76 16.75
N GLY A 267 -5.36 -50.42 16.84
CA GLY A 267 -4.33 -50.92 15.94
C GLY A 267 -4.10 -50.17 14.62
N GLY A 268 -2.95 -49.50 14.50
CA GLY A 268 -2.29 -49.30 13.21
C GLY A 268 -1.88 -47.87 12.88
N GLY A 269 -0.63 -47.54 13.20
CA GLY A 269 0.25 -46.55 12.52
C GLY A 269 -0.36 -45.27 11.95
N PHE A 270 -0.11 -44.14 12.63
CA PHE A 270 -0.27 -42.81 12.04
C PHE A 270 0.68 -42.61 10.86
N PRO A 271 0.21 -42.22 9.65
CA PRO A 271 1.10 -41.74 8.60
C PRO A 271 1.61 -40.33 8.96
N PRO A 272 2.94 -40.09 8.92
CA PRO A 272 3.51 -38.79 9.22
C PRO A 272 3.39 -37.84 8.02
N GLY A 273 2.95 -36.61 8.28
CA GLY A 273 3.33 -35.44 7.49
C GLY A 273 2.44 -35.10 6.31
N ALA A 274 1.20 -34.65 6.57
CA ALA A 274 0.49 -33.82 5.60
C ALA A 274 1.28 -32.50 5.44
N GLN A 275 2.09 -32.43 4.38
CA GLN A 275 2.75 -31.19 3.95
C GLN A 275 1.67 -30.13 3.74
N GLN A 276 1.68 -29.10 4.58
CA GLN A 276 0.80 -27.95 4.41
C GLN A 276 1.07 -27.36 3.01
N PRO A 277 0.04 -27.14 2.18
CA PRO A 277 0.23 -26.52 0.89
C PRO A 277 0.86 -25.14 1.11
N SER A 278 2.09 -24.98 0.64
CA SER A 278 2.80 -23.72 0.70
C SER A 278 2.06 -22.74 -0.19
N LEU A 279 1.42 -21.75 0.41
CA LEU A 279 0.85 -20.59 -0.30
C LEU A 279 1.99 -19.70 -0.83
N THR A 280 2.85 -20.26 -1.68
CA THR A 280 4.03 -19.65 -2.33
C THR A 280 3.69 -19.05 -3.68
N GLY A 281 2.51 -18.44 -3.80
CA GLY A 281 2.24 -17.46 -4.86
C GLY A 281 3.01 -16.15 -4.58
N LEU A 282 4.34 -16.21 -4.65
CA LEU A 282 5.29 -15.11 -4.38
C LEU A 282 5.46 -14.15 -5.57
N TRP A 283 4.85 -14.45 -6.72
CA TRP A 283 4.91 -13.69 -7.97
C TRP A 283 4.75 -12.17 -7.86
N PRO A 284 3.85 -11.61 -7.04
CA PRO A 284 3.71 -10.17 -7.03
C PRO A 284 4.89 -9.49 -6.30
N LEU A 285 5.66 -10.18 -5.42
CA LEU A 285 6.77 -9.56 -4.67
C LEU A 285 7.88 -9.16 -5.64
N ASP A 286 8.10 -10.00 -6.63
CA ASP A 286 9.03 -9.77 -7.74
C ASP A 286 8.55 -8.60 -8.61
N LEU A 287 7.24 -8.45 -8.85
CA LEU A 287 6.66 -7.28 -9.53
C LEU A 287 6.82 -5.98 -8.72
N HIS A 288 6.66 -6.03 -7.39
CA HIS A 288 6.92 -4.87 -6.53
C HIS A 288 8.39 -4.46 -6.60
N PHE A 289 9.32 -5.41 -6.56
CA PHE A 289 10.74 -5.14 -6.72
C PHE A 289 11.11 -4.66 -8.12
N ALA A 290 10.55 -5.27 -9.17
CA ALA A 290 10.73 -4.81 -10.54
C ALA A 290 10.22 -3.37 -10.70
N SER A 291 9.06 -3.03 -10.14
CA SER A 291 8.53 -1.66 -10.18
C SER A 291 9.39 -0.67 -9.40
N ALA A 292 9.91 -1.05 -8.22
CA ALA A 292 10.77 -0.19 -7.41
C ALA A 292 12.15 0.00 -8.07
N VAL A 293 12.68 -1.02 -8.76
CA VAL A 293 13.92 -0.96 -9.54
C VAL A 293 13.72 -0.08 -10.78
N VAL A 294 12.65 -0.28 -11.55
CA VAL A 294 12.29 0.59 -12.69
C VAL A 294 12.11 2.02 -12.22
N TRP A 295 11.46 2.24 -11.08
CA TRP A 295 11.31 3.55 -10.47
C TRP A 295 12.66 4.18 -10.13
N CYS A 296 13.53 3.46 -9.42
CA CYS A 296 14.88 3.93 -9.10
C CYS A 296 15.64 4.28 -10.38
N ILE A 297 15.64 3.41 -11.39
CA ILE A 297 16.32 3.64 -12.68
C ILE A 297 15.74 4.89 -13.39
N SER A 298 14.42 5.04 -13.43
CA SER A 298 13.77 6.20 -14.05
C SER A 298 14.09 7.51 -13.34
N SER A 299 14.27 7.48 -12.02
CA SER A 299 14.67 8.65 -11.23
C SER A 299 16.17 8.95 -11.27
N LEU A 300 16.99 7.95 -11.63
CA LEU A 300 18.45 8.06 -11.78
C LEU A 300 18.86 8.47 -13.19
N ALA A 301 17.97 8.33 -14.18
CA ALA A 301 18.21 8.84 -15.51
C ALA A 301 18.34 10.38 -15.40
N PRO A 302 19.55 10.95 -15.63
CA PRO A 302 19.67 12.40 -15.69
C PRO A 302 18.70 12.91 -16.76
N PRO A 303 18.15 14.13 -16.64
CA PRO A 303 17.46 14.73 -17.75
C PRO A 303 18.46 14.90 -18.90
N LEU A 304 18.51 13.90 -19.80
CA LEU A 304 19.30 13.91 -21.03
C LEU A 304 18.89 15.07 -21.96
N ALA A 305 17.86 15.84 -21.59
CA ALA A 305 17.33 16.98 -22.31
C ALA A 305 17.94 18.35 -21.93
N ARG A 306 19.05 18.42 -21.18
CA ARG A 306 19.73 19.71 -20.87
C ARG A 306 21.16 19.84 -21.43
N ALA A 307 21.49 19.04 -22.44
CA ALA A 307 22.79 19.13 -23.12
C ALA A 307 22.67 19.22 -24.66
N ALA A 308 21.54 19.74 -25.17
CA ALA A 308 21.35 20.11 -26.56
C ALA A 308 20.80 21.53 -26.63
#